data_AF-A0A915PGX2-F1
#
_entry.id   AF-A0A915PGX2-F1
#
_cell.length_a   1.000
_cell.length_b   1.000
_cell.length_c   1.000
_cell.angle_alpha   90.00
_cell.angle_beta   90.00
_cell.angle_gamma   90.00
#
_symmetry.space_group_name_H-M   'P 1'
#
loop_
_entity.id
_entity.type
_entity.pdbx_description
1 polymer ?
#
loop_
_entity_poly.entity_id
_entity_poly.type
_entity_poly.pdbx_seq_one_letter_code
_entity_poly.pdbx_strand_id
1 'polypeptide(L)' 'MFASSTTSTSRPTCSIYDDEQLHIIMDRVCEICHEMYSHQYPNTRADCRSDCFRSKHFQSCLEHFRPMIPYG' A
#
# COMPACT_ATOMS: atom_id res chain seq x y z
N MET A 1 -27.29 -2.04 -26.68
CA MET A 1 -27.20 -3.28 -25.89
C MET A 1 -25.75 -3.74 -25.93
N PHE A 2 -25.00 -3.58 -24.83
CA PHE A 2 -23.73 -4.28 -24.63
C PHE A 2 -23.74 -4.82 -23.21
N ALA A 3 -24.15 -6.08 -23.08
CA ALA A 3 -23.90 -6.87 -21.90
C ALA A 3 -22.43 -7.31 -21.99
N SER A 4 -21.65 -7.00 -20.96
CA SER A 4 -20.33 -7.63 -20.77
C SER A 4 -20.21 -8.04 -19.33
N SER A 5 -20.68 -9.26 -19.11
CA SER A 5 -20.11 -10.30 -18.26
C SER A 5 -19.55 -9.85 -16.92
N THR A 6 -20.42 -9.93 -15.91
CA THR A 6 -20.07 -10.08 -14.50
C THR A 6 -19.25 -11.37 -14.29
N THR A 7 -17.93 -11.27 -14.30
CA THR A 7 -17.08 -12.17 -13.52
C THR A 7 -16.97 -11.59 -12.12
N SER A 8 -17.73 -12.17 -11.20
CA SER A 8 -17.67 -11.94 -9.76
C SER A 8 -16.32 -12.37 -9.20
N THR A 9 -15.31 -11.52 -9.27
CA THR A 9 -14.26 -11.46 -8.26
C THR A 9 -14.61 -10.25 -7.42
N SER A 10 -15.22 -10.46 -6.25
CA SER A 10 -15.37 -9.39 -5.27
C SER A 10 -13.97 -8.85 -4.99
N ARG A 11 -13.62 -7.70 -5.59
CA ARG A 11 -12.44 -6.97 -5.15
C ARG A 11 -12.64 -6.79 -3.64
N PRO A 12 -11.70 -7.23 -2.78
CA PRO A 12 -11.87 -7.04 -1.36
C PRO A 12 -12.11 -5.55 -1.14
N THR A 13 -13.27 -5.22 -0.56
CA THR A 13 -13.56 -3.86 -0.14
C THR A 13 -12.62 -3.56 1.01
N CYS A 14 -11.52 -2.86 0.71
CA CYS A 14 -10.53 -2.52 1.72
C CYS A 14 -11.14 -1.45 2.64
N SER A 15 -11.37 -1.78 3.90
CA SER A 15 -11.91 -0.83 4.90
C SER A 15 -11.02 0.39 5.12
N ILE A 16 -9.77 0.32 4.66
CA ILE A 16 -8.83 1.43 4.73
C ILE A 16 -9.28 2.65 3.92
N TYR A 17 -10.08 2.43 2.87
CA TYR A 17 -10.61 3.53 2.06
C TYR A 17 -11.83 4.19 2.69
N ASP A 18 -12.40 3.61 3.76
CA ASP A 18 -13.47 4.24 4.53
C ASP A 18 -12.90 5.35 5.45
N ASP A 19 -11.61 5.29 5.78
CA ASP A 19 -10.87 6.34 6.51
C ASP A 19 -9.90 7.05 5.56
N GLU A 20 -10.36 8.16 4.98
CA GLU A 20 -9.59 8.94 4.01
C GLU A 20 -8.24 9.41 4.58
N GLN A 21 -8.20 9.84 5.83
CA GLN A 21 -6.98 10.35 6.45
C GLN A 21 -5.94 9.24 6.61
N LEU A 22 -6.37 8.08 7.10
CA LEU A 22 -5.50 6.93 7.25
C LEU A 22 -5.03 6.42 5.88
N HIS A 23 -5.92 6.32 4.89
CA HIS A 23 -5.57 5.98 3.52
C HIS A 23 -4.46 6.90 2.98
N ILE A 24 -4.60 8.22 3.10
CA ILE A 24 -3.62 9.19 2.59
C ILE A 24 -2.24 8.97 3.22
N ILE A 25 -2.19 8.72 4.53
CA ILE A 25 -0.92 8.47 5.25
C ILE A 25 -0.25 7.20 4.71
N MET A 26 -1.00 6.11 4.57
CA MET A 26 -0.46 4.86 4.03
C MET A 26 -0.01 5.00 2.58
N ASP A 27 -0.76 5.76 1.79
CA ASP A 27 -0.43 6.06 0.39
C ASP A 27 0.89 6.82 0.29
N ARG A 28 1.10 7.78 1.19
CA ARG A 28 2.31 8.59 1.27
C ARG A 28 3.54 7.78 1.65
N VAL A 29 3.42 6.82 2.57
CA VAL A 29 4.50 5.87 2.90
C VAL A 29 4.94 5.12 1.65
N CYS A 30 3.99 4.63 0.83
CA CYS A 30 4.31 3.92 -0.40
C CYS A 30 4.97 4.81 -1.47
N GLU A 31 4.63 6.10 -1.54
CA GLU A 31 5.27 7.04 -2.46
C GLU A 31 6.73 7.28 -2.10
N ILE A 32 7.01 7.61 -0.84
CA ILE A 32 8.38 7.86 -0.38
C ILE A 32 9.22 6.58 -0.56
N CYS A 33 8.66 5.42 -0.24
CA CYS A 33 9.35 4.15 -0.45
C CYS A 33 9.66 3.89 -1.93
N HIS A 34 8.75 4.24 -2.85
CA HIS A 34 9.01 4.14 -4.28
C HIS A 34 10.12 5.11 -4.72
N GLU A 35 10.11 6.36 -4.25
CA GLU A 35 11.19 7.31 -4.56
C GLU A 35 12.56 6.76 -4.13
N MET A 36 12.64 6.07 -3.00
CA MET A 36 13.89 5.49 -2.49
C MET A 36 14.36 4.24 -3.24
N TYR A 37 13.45 3.40 -3.73
CA TYR A 37 13.78 2.05 -4.23
C TYR A 37 13.42 1.80 -5.70
N SER A 38 12.82 2.76 -6.39
CA SER A 38 12.35 2.63 -7.78
C SER A 38 13.44 2.22 -8.78
N HIS A 39 14.70 2.54 -8.52
CA HIS A 39 15.84 2.15 -9.36
C HIS A 39 16.08 0.64 -9.37
N GLN A 40 15.78 -0.05 -8.27
CA GLN A 40 15.89 -1.51 -8.15
C GLN A 40 14.54 -2.20 -8.34
N TYR A 41 13.48 -1.58 -7.85
CA TYR A 41 12.13 -2.13 -7.81
C TYR A 41 11.14 -1.10 -8.35
N PRO A 42 10.93 -1.00 -9.68
CA PRO A 42 10.11 0.05 -10.28
C PRO A 42 8.64 0.00 -9.83
N ASN A 43 8.15 -1.18 -9.42
CA ASN A 43 6.77 -1.39 -9.00
C ASN A 43 6.52 -1.22 -7.49
N THR A 44 7.51 -0.76 -6.71
CA THR A 44 7.39 -0.64 -5.23
C THR A 44 6.11 0.05 -4.78
N ARG A 45 5.65 1.10 -5.46
CA ARG A 45 4.41 1.81 -5.11
C ARG A 45 3.18 0.90 -5.20
N ALA A 46 3.07 0.12 -6.28
CA ALA A 46 1.95 -0.77 -6.51
C ALA A 46 1.99 -1.97 -5.56
N ASP A 47 3.17 -2.57 -5.38
CA ASP A 47 3.38 -3.71 -4.48
C ASP A 47 3.12 -3.32 -3.02
N CYS A 48 3.47 -2.09 -2.63
CA CYS A 48 3.19 -1.53 -1.31
C CYS A 48 1.68 -1.35 -1.05
N ARG A 49 0.89 -0.93 -2.05
CA ARG A 49 -0.57 -0.76 -1.93
C ARG A 49 -1.36 -2.06 -2.03
N SER A 50 -0.70 -3.15 -2.41
CA SER A 50 -1.35 -4.44 -2.61
C SER A 50 -1.97 -4.98 -1.32
N ASP A 51 -3.02 -5.80 -1.49
CA ASP A 51 -3.74 -6.45 -0.39
C ASP A 51 -4.16 -5.48 0.73
N CYS A 52 -4.71 -4.32 0.35
CA CYS A 52 -5.16 -3.31 1.30
C CYS A 52 -4.05 -2.86 2.28
N PHE A 53 -2.81 -2.71 1.79
CA PHE A 53 -1.61 -2.40 2.57
C PHE A 53 -1.22 -3.47 3.61
N ARG A 54 -1.70 -4.70 3.48
CA ARG A 54 -1.31 -5.84 4.35
C ARG A 54 -0.11 -6.62 3.80
N SER A 55 0.51 -6.13 2.74
CA SER A 55 1.66 -6.77 2.11
C SER A 55 2.94 -6.61 2.93
N LYS A 56 3.88 -7.54 2.75
CA LYS A 56 5.23 -7.42 3.33
C LYS A 56 5.97 -6.18 2.84
N HIS A 57 5.68 -5.73 1.62
CA HIS A 57 6.27 -4.52 1.05
C HIS A 57 5.88 -3.28 1.86
N PHE A 58 4.60 -3.15 2.24
CA PHE A 58 4.17 -2.04 3.09
C PHE A 58 4.85 -2.07 4.47
N GLN A 59 4.93 -3.25 5.10
CA GLN A 59 5.60 -3.41 6.40
C GLN A 59 7.09 -3.04 6.33
N SER A 60 7.82 -3.51 5.31
CA SER A 60 9.23 -3.15 5.12
C SER A 60 9.42 -1.65 4.85
N CYS A 61 8.51 -1.01 4.11
CA CYS A 61 8.56 0.44 3.92
C CYS A 61 8.32 1.18 5.25
N LEU A 62 7.37 0.75 6.07
CA LEU A 62 7.09 1.34 7.38
C LEU A 62 8.27 1.21 8.36
N GLU A 63 8.98 0.08 8.34
CA GLU A 63 10.14 -0.15 9.20
C GLU A 63 11.23 0.90 9.00
N HIS A 64 11.35 1.46 7.79
CA HIS A 64 12.32 2.51 7.49
C HIS A 64 12.00 3.83 8.21
N PHE A 65 10.71 4.10 8.46
CA PHE A 65 10.25 5.28 9.18
C PHE A 65 10.05 5.03 10.68
N ARG A 66 10.24 3.78 11.14
CA ARG A 66 10.05 3.43 12.54
C ARG A 66 11.14 4.11 13.37
N PRO A 67 10.79 4.94 14.37
CA PRO A 67 11.79 5.52 15.24
C PRO A 67 12.54 4.40 15.95
N MET A 68 13.88 4.48 15.96
CA MET A 68 14.68 3.66 16.86
C MET A 68 14.36 4.11 18.28
N ILE A 69 13.56 3.34 19.00
CA ILE A 69 13.34 3.57 20.44
C ILE A 69 14.65 3.17 21.14
N PRO A 70 15.43 4.12 21.69
CA PRO A 70 16.62 3.78 22.43
C PRO A 70 16.18 3.37 23.85
N TYR A 71 15.98 2.06 24.02
CA TYR A 71 15.73 1.35 25.28
C TYR A 71 14.41 1.72 26.00
N GLY A 72 13.59 0.68 26.24
CA GLY A 72 12.49 0.72 27.21
C GLY A 72 12.98 0.42 28.62
#